data_AF-A0A6P5LNC7-F1
#
_entry.id   AF-A0A6P5LNC7-F1
#
_cell.length_a   1.000
_cell.length_b   1.000
_cell.length_c   1.000
_cell.angle_alpha   90.00
_cell.angle_beta   90.00
_cell.angle_gamma   90.00
#
_symmetry.space_group_name_H-M   'P 1'
#
loop_
_entity.id
_entity.type
_entity.pdbx_description
1 polymer ?
#
loop_
_entity_poly.entity_id
_entity_poly.type
_entity_poly.pdbx_seq_one_letter_code
_entity_poly.pdbx_strand_id
1 'polypeptide(L)'
;MRGLLIVSLFLAATLSQKMFSGDQVLRIKAKDEKQLQVLRNLEDSEYLKVDFWQAPARPSLPMDMRVPFSNLKAVKNYLNSSGILYTVMIEDIQVLLDEERKGMTASRRLERSTSSFRYNSYHTLEEIYTWMDNFVVEHSNLVSKFMIGQTFEKRPIFVLKFSTGNRTRPAIWIDSGIHAREWITQATGVWTAMKIATDYGEEPVLTKILNHMDIFLEVVTNPDGFAYTHSMNSLARKAVEALSQVHGTEYIYGRTISTIYMANGITIDWAYEHDIKCSFSFELRDTGIYGFLLPASQIIPTAEETWQAILTITKHACDNPY
;
A
#
# COMPACT_ATOMS: atom_id res chain seq x y z
N MET A 1 -6.69 22.09 35.91
CA MET A 1 -7.72 21.17 35.38
C MET A 1 -7.29 19.75 35.70
N ARG A 2 -8.07 19.03 36.51
CA ARG A 2 -7.80 17.66 36.93
C ARG A 2 -8.21 16.73 35.78
N GLY A 3 -7.26 15.97 35.23
CA GLY A 3 -7.55 14.90 34.28
C GLY A 3 -8.25 13.75 35.01
N LEU A 4 -9.47 13.43 34.59
CA LEU A 4 -10.22 12.29 35.09
C LEU A 4 -9.81 11.07 34.26
N LEU A 5 -9.09 10.13 34.87
CA LEU A 5 -8.78 8.83 34.27
C LEU A 5 -9.90 7.87 34.70
N ILE A 6 -10.89 7.68 33.84
CA ILE A 6 -11.94 6.67 34.06
C ILE A 6 -11.35 5.32 33.65
N VAL A 7 -10.90 4.53 34.62
CA VAL A 7 -10.68 3.09 34.42
C VAL A 7 -11.98 2.39 34.75
N SER A 8 -12.81 2.19 33.73
CA SER A 8 -13.95 1.28 33.83
C SER A 8 -13.42 -0.16 33.66
N LEU A 9 -13.47 -0.95 34.74
CA LEU A 9 -13.37 -2.40 34.66
C LEU A 9 -14.60 -2.91 33.89
N PHE A 10 -14.47 -3.02 32.58
CA PHE A 10 -15.33 -3.92 31.81
C PHE A 10 -14.74 -5.33 31.94
N LEU A 11 -15.59 -6.25 32.43
CA LEU A 11 -15.49 -7.68 32.19
C LEU A 11 -14.93 -7.90 30.79
N ALA A 12 -13.82 -8.65 30.70
CA ALA A 12 -13.05 -8.95 29.50
C ALA A 12 -13.84 -8.85 28.18
N ALA A 13 -13.91 -7.65 27.62
CA ALA A 13 -13.87 -7.52 26.17
C ALA A 13 -12.42 -7.85 25.84
N THR A 14 -12.17 -9.12 25.49
CA THR A 14 -10.93 -9.50 24.83
C THR A 14 -10.65 -8.43 23.78
N LEU A 15 -9.54 -7.70 23.92
CA LEU A 15 -8.92 -6.97 22.82
C LEU A 15 -8.47 -8.02 21.80
N SER A 16 -9.44 -8.63 21.14
CA SER A 16 -9.29 -9.67 20.14
C SER A 16 -8.98 -8.94 18.85
N GLN A 17 -7.69 -8.69 18.65
CA GLN A 17 -7.16 -8.30 17.35
C GLN A 17 -7.35 -9.47 16.38
N LYS A 18 -7.81 -9.20 15.16
CA LYS A 18 -8.12 -10.25 14.18
C LYS A 18 -6.82 -10.95 13.77
N MET A 19 -6.61 -12.19 14.22
CA MET A 19 -5.63 -13.06 13.61
C MET A 19 -6.14 -13.49 12.24
N PHE A 20 -5.26 -13.51 11.24
CA PHE A 20 -5.57 -14.08 9.93
C PHE A 20 -5.10 -15.53 9.83
N SER A 21 -4.85 -16.18 10.97
CA SER A 21 -4.37 -17.56 10.98
C SER A 21 -5.42 -18.46 10.38
N GLY A 22 -5.02 -19.13 9.29
CA GLY A 22 -5.90 -19.98 8.50
C GLY A 22 -6.87 -19.22 7.59
N ASP A 23 -6.83 -17.89 7.54
CA ASP A 23 -7.53 -17.14 6.50
C ASP A 23 -6.89 -17.47 5.15
N GLN A 24 -7.73 -17.67 4.14
CA GLN A 24 -7.29 -18.03 2.80
C GLN A 24 -7.69 -16.95 1.79
N VAL A 25 -6.88 -16.79 0.75
CA VAL A 25 -7.31 -16.07 -0.47
C VAL A 25 -7.70 -17.10 -1.50
N LEU A 26 -8.96 -17.01 -1.95
CA LEU A 26 -9.51 -17.86 -3.00
C LEU A 26 -9.57 -17.08 -4.31
N ARG A 27 -9.03 -17.67 -5.37
CA ARG A 27 -9.24 -17.21 -6.74
C ARG A 27 -10.45 -17.90 -7.33
N ILE A 28 -11.39 -17.10 -7.82
CA ILE A 28 -12.69 -17.55 -8.31
C ILE A 28 -12.87 -17.05 -9.75
N LYS A 29 -13.51 -17.86 -10.60
CA LYS A 29 -13.95 -17.43 -11.93
C LYS A 29 -15.44 -17.74 -12.08
N ALA A 30 -16.26 -16.69 -12.12
CA ALA A 30 -17.68 -16.82 -12.44
C ALA A 30 -17.84 -17.18 -13.92
N LYS A 31 -18.61 -18.23 -14.25
CA LYS A 31 -18.82 -18.62 -15.65
C LYS A 31 -19.86 -17.75 -16.37
N ASP A 32 -20.79 -17.16 -15.62
CA ASP A 32 -21.92 -16.40 -16.13
C ASP A 32 -22.37 -15.33 -15.12
N GLU A 33 -23.29 -14.46 -15.54
CA GLU A 33 -23.85 -13.39 -14.71
C GLU A 33 -24.59 -13.91 -13.47
N LYS A 34 -25.16 -15.11 -13.54
CA LYS A 34 -25.86 -15.71 -12.41
C LYS A 34 -24.88 -16.04 -11.29
N GLN A 35 -23.73 -16.63 -11.62
CA GLN A 35 -22.65 -16.86 -10.66
C GLN A 35 -22.02 -15.56 -10.18
N LEU A 36 -21.92 -14.54 -11.03
CA LEU A 36 -21.45 -13.22 -10.62
C LEU A 36 -22.34 -12.60 -9.54
N GLN A 37 -23.66 -12.69 -9.71
CA GLN A 37 -24.62 -12.20 -8.71
C GLN A 37 -24.53 -12.97 -7.38
N VAL A 38 -24.30 -14.29 -7.43
CA VAL A 38 -24.06 -15.10 -6.22
C VAL A 38 -22.84 -14.59 -5.44
N LEU A 39 -21.78 -14.17 -6.14
CA LEU A 39 -20.55 -13.66 -5.53
C LEU A 39 -20.73 -12.23 -4.98
N ARG A 40 -21.51 -11.38 -5.65
CA ARG A 40 -21.92 -10.07 -5.11
C ARG A 40 -22.72 -10.20 -3.82
N ASN A 41 -23.66 -11.14 -3.76
CA ASN A 41 -24.42 -11.38 -2.54
C ASN A 41 -23.55 -11.89 -1.37
N LEU A 42 -22.41 -12.52 -1.65
CA LEU A 42 -21.44 -12.87 -0.61
C LEU A 42 -20.71 -11.64 -0.07
N GLU A 43 -20.41 -10.67 -0.93
CA GLU A 43 -19.82 -9.38 -0.56
C GLU A 43 -20.71 -8.64 0.45
N ASP A 44 -22.01 -8.62 0.19
CA ASP A 44 -23.01 -7.94 1.03
C ASP A 44 -23.28 -8.65 2.37
N SER A 45 -22.70 -9.83 2.59
CA SER A 45 -22.95 -10.61 3.80
C SER A 45 -22.13 -10.12 5.00
N GLU A 46 -22.79 -9.38 5.91
CA GLU A 46 -22.20 -8.92 7.17
C GLU A 46 -21.70 -10.07 8.08
N TYR A 47 -22.24 -11.28 7.91
CA TYR A 47 -21.88 -12.46 8.70
C TYR A 47 -20.62 -13.15 8.20
N LEU A 48 -20.47 -13.27 6.88
CA LEU A 48 -19.36 -14.01 6.28
C LEU A 48 -18.08 -13.18 6.26
N LYS A 49 -18.18 -11.84 6.27
CA LYS A 49 -17.03 -10.92 6.39
C LYS A 49 -15.91 -11.24 5.40
N VAL A 50 -16.30 -11.68 4.20
CA VAL A 50 -15.38 -11.86 3.08
C VAL A 50 -14.83 -10.51 2.65
N ASP A 51 -13.64 -10.51 2.06
CA ASP A 51 -12.94 -9.29 1.66
C ASP A 51 -12.37 -9.50 0.27
N PHE A 52 -12.94 -8.81 -0.72
CA PHE A 52 -12.48 -8.90 -2.10
C PHE A 52 -11.20 -8.10 -2.27
N TRP A 53 -10.14 -8.80 -2.67
CA TRP A 53 -8.89 -8.20 -3.10
C TRP A 53 -8.99 -7.74 -4.55
N GLN A 54 -9.69 -8.53 -5.36
CA GLN A 54 -10.12 -8.17 -6.70
C GLN A 54 -11.62 -8.46 -6.82
N ALA A 55 -12.41 -7.41 -7.03
CA ALA A 55 -13.88 -7.47 -6.99
C ALA A 55 -14.50 -8.16 -8.23
N PRO A 56 -15.73 -8.71 -8.11
CA PRO A 56 -16.46 -9.32 -9.22
C PRO A 56 -16.86 -8.29 -10.30
N ALA A 57 -16.07 -8.19 -11.38
CA ALA A 57 -16.34 -7.26 -12.49
C ALA A 57 -17.26 -7.84 -13.56
N ARG A 58 -16.83 -8.92 -14.24
CA ARG A 58 -17.57 -9.59 -15.32
C ARG A 58 -17.26 -11.09 -15.36
N PRO A 59 -18.09 -11.93 -16.02
CA PRO A 59 -17.82 -13.36 -16.14
C PRO A 59 -16.44 -13.65 -16.75
N SER A 60 -15.85 -14.78 -16.37
CA SER A 60 -14.55 -15.30 -16.77
C SER A 60 -13.32 -14.48 -16.33
N LEU A 61 -13.51 -13.28 -15.77
CA LEU A 61 -12.42 -12.55 -15.12
C LEU A 61 -12.13 -13.17 -13.75
N PRO A 62 -10.86 -13.46 -13.41
CA PRO A 62 -10.51 -13.89 -12.07
C PRO A 62 -10.87 -12.80 -11.05
N MET A 63 -11.36 -13.25 -9.91
CA MET A 63 -11.54 -12.43 -8.72
C MET A 63 -10.87 -13.13 -7.54
N ASP A 64 -10.36 -12.35 -6.61
CA ASP A 64 -9.62 -12.84 -5.46
C ASP A 64 -10.33 -12.39 -4.19
N MET A 65 -10.66 -13.35 -3.32
CA MET A 65 -11.47 -13.13 -2.14
C MET A 65 -10.76 -13.73 -0.92
N ARG A 66 -10.42 -12.88 0.05
CA ARG A 66 -10.03 -13.32 1.38
C ARG A 66 -11.25 -13.85 2.11
N VAL A 67 -11.10 -15.03 2.70
CA VAL A 67 -12.13 -15.70 3.49
C VAL A 67 -11.61 -15.94 4.90
N PRO A 68 -12.30 -15.41 5.93
CA PRO A 68 -11.96 -15.70 7.33
C PRO A 68 -11.95 -17.19 7.63
N PHE A 69 -10.97 -17.68 8.40
CA PHE A 69 -10.87 -19.10 8.78
C PHE A 69 -12.18 -19.63 9.37
N SER A 70 -12.82 -18.86 10.25
CA SER A 70 -14.10 -19.19 10.90
C SER A 70 -15.23 -19.46 9.90
N ASN A 71 -15.17 -18.82 8.73
CA ASN A 71 -16.21 -18.89 7.69
C ASN A 71 -15.76 -19.71 6.48
N LEU A 72 -14.52 -20.19 6.45
CA LEU A 72 -13.91 -20.86 5.30
C LEU A 72 -14.69 -22.09 4.85
N LYS A 73 -15.13 -22.93 5.80
CA LYS A 73 -15.95 -24.11 5.50
C LYS A 73 -17.30 -23.72 4.90
N ALA A 74 -17.97 -22.71 5.47
CA ALA A 74 -19.26 -22.26 5.00
C ALA A 74 -19.18 -21.67 3.58
N VAL A 75 -18.19 -20.82 3.34
CA VAL A 75 -17.96 -20.19 2.03
C VAL A 75 -17.59 -21.24 0.98
N LYS A 76 -16.66 -22.16 1.26
CA LYS A 76 -16.28 -23.22 0.31
C LYS A 76 -17.48 -24.12 -0.03
N ASN A 77 -18.29 -24.48 0.96
CA ASN A 77 -19.51 -25.26 0.73
C ASN A 77 -20.51 -24.49 -0.15
N TYR A 78 -20.66 -23.18 0.08
CA TYR A 78 -21.55 -22.32 -0.71
C TYR A 78 -21.08 -22.15 -2.16
N LEU A 79 -19.77 -22.01 -2.38
CA LEU A 79 -19.19 -21.98 -3.73
C LEU A 79 -19.43 -23.31 -4.45
N ASN A 80 -19.18 -24.43 -3.77
CA ASN A 80 -19.38 -25.78 -4.31
C ASN A 80 -20.85 -26.05 -4.66
N SER A 81 -21.80 -25.70 -3.77
CA SER A 81 -23.24 -25.89 -4.03
C SER A 81 -23.76 -25.00 -5.16
N SER A 82 -23.11 -23.85 -5.39
CA SER A 82 -23.40 -22.94 -6.49
C SER A 82 -22.69 -23.32 -7.81
N GLY A 83 -21.92 -24.42 -7.82
CA GLY A 83 -21.14 -24.86 -8.96
C GLY A 83 -20.06 -23.86 -9.38
N ILE A 84 -19.54 -23.08 -8.42
CA ILE A 84 -18.49 -22.08 -8.63
C ILE A 84 -17.14 -22.73 -8.28
N LEU A 85 -16.26 -22.82 -9.27
CA LEU A 85 -14.91 -23.33 -9.08
C LEU A 85 -14.02 -22.27 -8.44
N TYR A 86 -13.14 -22.71 -7.56
CA TYR A 86 -12.14 -21.86 -6.94
C TYR A 86 -10.79 -22.58 -6.80
N THR A 87 -9.73 -21.79 -6.69
CA THR A 87 -8.38 -22.25 -6.35
C THR A 87 -7.92 -21.51 -5.09
N VAL A 88 -7.23 -22.19 -4.19
CA VAL A 88 -6.61 -21.53 -3.03
C VAL A 88 -5.30 -20.92 -3.51
N MET A 89 -5.18 -19.59 -3.47
CA MET A 89 -3.98 -18.86 -3.85
C MET A 89 -3.03 -18.70 -2.66
N ILE A 90 -3.59 -18.34 -1.50
CA ILE A 90 -2.85 -18.16 -0.25
C ILE A 90 -3.49 -19.08 0.80
N GLU A 91 -2.71 -20.03 1.32
CA GLU A 91 -3.18 -21.04 2.27
C GLU A 91 -3.34 -20.51 3.70
N ASP A 92 -2.46 -19.60 4.11
CA ASP A 92 -2.51 -18.91 5.39
C ASP A 92 -1.90 -17.51 5.25
N ILE A 93 -2.76 -16.50 5.29
CA ILE A 93 -2.36 -15.09 5.21
C ILE A 93 -1.43 -14.71 6.37
N GLN A 94 -1.57 -15.33 7.55
CA GLN A 94 -0.75 -15.01 8.71
C GLN A 94 0.73 -15.34 8.48
N VAL A 95 1.03 -16.39 7.73
CA VAL A 95 2.41 -16.78 7.39
C VAL A 95 3.12 -15.66 6.63
N LEU A 96 2.49 -15.12 5.59
CA LEU A 96 3.06 -14.03 4.78
C LEU A 96 3.23 -12.74 5.60
N LEU A 97 2.25 -12.43 6.46
CA LEU A 97 2.32 -11.27 7.36
C LEU A 97 3.46 -11.36 8.37
N ASP A 98 3.77 -12.57 8.84
CA ASP A 98 4.84 -12.83 9.80
C ASP A 98 6.22 -12.77 9.12
N GLU A 99 6.34 -13.29 7.90
CA GLU A 99 7.55 -13.16 7.08
C GLU A 99 7.88 -11.70 6.78
N GLU A 100 6.90 -10.92 6.32
CA GLU A 100 7.06 -9.49 6.07
C GLU A 100 7.53 -8.76 7.33
N ARG A 101 6.92 -9.06 8.48
CA ARG A 101 7.27 -8.44 9.76
C ARG A 101 8.69 -8.76 10.20
N LYS A 102 9.11 -10.03 10.04
CA LYS A 102 10.49 -10.44 10.32
C LYS A 102 11.47 -9.67 9.43
N GLY A 103 11.15 -9.52 8.14
CA GLY A 103 11.92 -8.71 7.19
C GLY A 103 12.07 -7.25 7.63
N MET A 104 10.95 -6.58 7.94
CA MET A 104 10.96 -5.18 8.40
C MET A 104 11.76 -5.03 9.71
N THR A 105 11.55 -5.92 10.68
CA THR A 105 12.26 -5.85 11.98
C THR A 105 13.77 -6.04 11.81
N ALA A 106 14.19 -6.93 10.91
CA ALA A 106 15.60 -7.11 10.59
C ALA A 106 16.20 -5.87 9.90
N SER A 107 15.46 -5.23 9.00
CA SER A 107 15.89 -3.98 8.33
C SER A 107 16.13 -2.86 9.34
N ARG A 108 15.18 -2.63 10.25
CA ARG A 108 15.24 -1.57 11.26
C ARG A 108 16.44 -1.67 12.20
N ARG A 109 16.87 -2.89 12.53
CA ARG A 109 18.04 -3.08 13.41
C ARG A 109 19.35 -2.66 12.75
N LEU A 110 19.37 -2.59 11.42
CA LEU A 110 20.55 -2.29 10.61
C LEU A 110 20.59 -0.85 10.12
N GLU A 111 19.45 -0.17 10.05
CA GLU A 111 19.32 1.22 9.56
C GLU A 111 19.71 2.23 10.67
N ARG A 112 20.72 3.07 10.40
CA ARG A 112 21.25 4.11 11.30
C ARG A 112 21.35 5.51 10.64
N SER A 113 21.17 5.61 9.32
CA SER A 113 21.27 6.82 8.48
C SER A 113 20.61 6.60 7.09
N THR A 114 20.44 7.65 6.28
CA THR A 114 20.03 7.58 4.86
C THR A 114 20.95 6.74 3.99
N SER A 115 22.26 6.83 4.19
CA SER A 115 23.24 5.95 3.54
C SER A 115 23.08 4.47 3.90
N SER A 116 22.32 4.15 4.95
CA SER A 116 21.94 2.78 5.32
C SER A 116 20.48 2.44 5.01
N PHE A 117 19.69 3.38 4.47
CA PHE A 117 18.28 3.17 4.16
C PHE A 117 18.12 2.06 3.13
N ARG A 118 17.29 1.06 3.45
CA ARG A 118 17.14 -0.12 2.58
C ARG A 118 15.94 0.03 1.68
N TYR A 119 16.20 0.36 0.41
CA TYR A 119 15.16 0.44 -0.62
C TYR A 119 14.54 -0.92 -1.00
N ASN A 120 15.07 -2.03 -0.46
CA ASN A 120 14.52 -3.39 -0.65
C ASN A 120 13.76 -3.90 0.59
N SER A 121 13.17 -2.99 1.36
CA SER A 121 12.39 -3.27 2.57
C SER A 121 11.16 -2.36 2.61
N TYR A 122 10.10 -2.81 3.30
CA TYR A 122 8.97 -1.96 3.66
C TYR A 122 9.26 -1.14 4.91
N HIS A 123 8.74 0.09 4.93
CA HIS A 123 9.03 1.11 5.94
C HIS A 123 7.74 1.67 6.56
N THR A 124 7.81 2.08 7.83
CA THR A 124 6.73 2.85 8.45
C THR A 124 6.63 4.26 7.87
N LEU A 125 5.52 4.92 8.14
CA LEU A 125 5.33 6.33 7.83
C LEU A 125 6.45 7.22 8.42
N GLU A 126 6.83 6.98 9.67
CA GLU A 126 7.86 7.77 10.37
C GLU A 126 9.24 7.58 9.72
N GLU A 127 9.57 6.35 9.32
CA GLU A 127 10.81 6.02 8.60
C GLU A 127 10.86 6.70 7.24
N ILE A 128 9.74 6.67 6.48
CA ILE A 128 9.65 7.36 5.19
C ILE A 128 9.78 8.88 5.39
N TYR A 129 9.10 9.48 6.36
CA TYR A 129 9.17 10.93 6.58
C TYR A 129 10.56 11.38 7.02
N THR A 130 11.21 10.62 7.90
CA THR A 130 12.60 10.85 8.31
C THR A 130 13.56 10.71 7.12
N TRP A 131 13.35 9.70 6.28
CA TRP A 131 14.10 9.53 5.04
C TRP A 131 13.91 10.73 4.10
N MET A 132 12.69 11.23 3.91
CA MET A 132 12.43 12.41 3.07
C MET A 132 13.17 13.66 3.58
N ASP A 133 13.22 13.87 4.90
CA ASP A 133 13.97 14.99 5.49
C ASP A 133 15.46 14.92 5.17
N ASN A 134 16.07 13.76 5.41
CA ASN A 134 17.49 13.55 5.14
C ASN A 134 17.79 13.58 3.63
N PHE A 135 16.92 13.01 2.79
CA PHE A 135 17.05 12.97 1.35
C PHE A 135 17.06 14.37 0.72
N VAL A 136 16.23 15.29 1.22
CA VAL A 136 16.26 16.70 0.80
C VAL A 136 17.54 17.40 1.21
N VAL A 137 18.08 17.10 2.40
CA VAL A 137 19.36 17.68 2.84
C VAL A 137 20.50 17.21 1.91
N GLU A 138 20.53 15.91 1.59
CA GLU A 138 21.55 15.30 0.73
C GLU A 138 21.49 15.79 -0.73
N HIS A 139 20.29 16.07 -1.25
CA HIS A 139 20.07 16.50 -2.63
C HIS A 139 19.47 17.91 -2.74
N SER A 140 19.87 18.82 -1.85
CA SER A 140 19.28 20.17 -1.70
C SER A 140 19.37 21.07 -2.94
N ASN A 141 20.22 20.74 -3.90
CA ASN A 141 20.34 21.42 -5.20
C ASN A 141 19.26 21.03 -6.22
N LEU A 142 18.54 19.93 -5.98
CA LEU A 142 17.56 19.37 -6.91
C LEU A 142 16.21 19.11 -6.24
N VAL A 143 16.21 18.67 -4.97
CA VAL A 143 15.03 18.16 -4.27
C VAL A 143 14.61 19.12 -3.16
N SER A 144 13.32 19.37 -3.07
CA SER A 144 12.70 20.09 -1.96
C SER A 144 11.46 19.35 -1.46
N LYS A 145 11.14 19.46 -0.17
CA LYS A 145 9.93 18.89 0.45
C LYS A 145 8.98 20.02 0.85
N PHE A 146 7.70 19.88 0.52
CA PHE A 146 6.67 20.82 0.96
C PHE A 146 5.41 20.09 1.41
N MET A 147 4.68 20.71 2.34
CA MET A 147 3.42 20.19 2.86
C MET A 147 2.27 20.77 2.03
N ILE A 148 1.45 19.91 1.43
CA ILE A 148 0.29 20.33 0.63
C ILE A 148 -1.02 20.35 1.41
N GLY A 149 -1.03 19.75 2.59
CA GLY A 149 -2.21 19.69 3.43
C GLY A 149 -2.00 18.82 4.67
N GLN A 150 -3.11 18.51 5.31
CA GLN A 150 -3.17 17.61 6.45
C GLN A 150 -4.27 16.57 6.23
N THR A 151 -4.03 15.37 6.72
CA THR A 151 -5.02 14.29 6.72
C THR A 151 -6.14 14.51 7.74
N PHE A 152 -7.08 13.57 7.81
CA PHE A 152 -8.17 13.59 8.79
C PHE A 152 -7.64 13.58 10.23
N GLU A 153 -6.68 12.69 10.53
CA GLU A 153 -5.99 12.59 11.83
C GLU A 153 -4.87 13.63 11.99
N LYS A 154 -4.83 14.67 11.14
CA LYS A 154 -3.91 15.81 11.23
C LYS A 154 -2.44 15.47 10.99
N ARG A 155 -2.14 14.40 10.26
CA ARG A 155 -0.79 14.14 9.76
C ARG A 155 -0.48 15.04 8.56
N PRO A 156 0.74 15.55 8.43
CA PRO A 156 1.12 16.33 7.25
C PRO A 156 1.13 15.43 6.01
N ILE A 157 0.67 15.98 4.89
CA ILE A 157 0.78 15.37 3.56
C ILE A 157 1.94 16.05 2.83
N PHE A 158 2.98 15.27 2.52
CA PHE A 158 4.23 15.78 1.95
C PHE A 158 4.42 15.38 0.49
N VAL A 159 4.97 16.31 -0.29
CA VAL A 159 5.37 16.11 -1.67
C VAL A 159 6.84 16.47 -1.83
N LEU A 160 7.58 15.64 -2.57
CA LEU A 160 8.93 15.96 -3.05
C LEU A 160 8.81 16.66 -4.40
N LYS A 161 9.45 17.82 -4.54
CA LYS A 161 9.65 18.50 -5.83
C LYS A 161 11.08 18.31 -6.28
N PHE A 162 11.25 17.77 -7.49
CA PHE A 162 12.51 17.69 -8.22
C PHE A 162 12.51 18.78 -9.29
N SER A 163 13.45 19.72 -9.22
CA SER A 163 13.49 20.86 -10.13
C SER A 163 14.89 21.44 -10.28
N THR A 164 15.17 21.93 -11.49
CA THR A 164 16.45 22.57 -11.85
C THR A 164 16.30 24.08 -12.06
N GLY A 165 15.15 24.68 -11.73
CA GLY A 165 14.89 26.09 -12.03
C GLY A 165 13.98 26.82 -11.05
N ASN A 166 14.07 28.15 -11.08
CA ASN A 166 13.40 29.06 -10.14
C ASN A 166 12.09 29.66 -10.67
N ARG A 167 11.48 29.04 -11.70
CA ARG A 167 10.24 29.53 -12.33
C ARG A 167 9.21 28.40 -12.40
N THR A 168 7.94 28.75 -12.52
CA THR A 168 6.87 27.79 -12.82
C THR A 168 7.14 27.14 -14.18
N ARG A 169 7.27 25.82 -14.17
CA ARG A 169 7.49 24.98 -15.36
C ARG A 169 6.33 24.01 -15.52
N PRO A 170 6.12 23.46 -16.74
CA PRO A 170 5.29 22.28 -16.90
C PRO A 170 5.72 21.20 -15.91
N ALA A 171 4.76 20.46 -15.40
CA ALA A 171 5.01 19.57 -14.28
C ALA A 171 4.43 18.18 -14.53
N ILE A 172 5.07 17.21 -13.89
CA ILE A 172 4.63 15.82 -13.84
C ILE A 172 4.25 15.54 -12.40
N TRP A 173 3.05 15.02 -12.18
CA TRP A 173 2.59 14.57 -10.89
C TRP A 173 2.63 13.05 -10.83
N ILE A 174 3.24 12.50 -9.79
CA ILE A 174 3.29 11.08 -9.49
C ILE A 174 2.86 10.92 -8.03
N ASP A 175 1.88 10.09 -7.78
CA ASP A 175 1.47 9.73 -6.43
C ASP A 175 1.46 8.22 -6.22
N SER A 176 1.62 7.80 -4.97
CA SER A 176 1.57 6.41 -4.57
C SER A 176 0.89 6.22 -3.23
N GLY A 177 0.28 5.05 -3.04
CA GLY A 177 -0.26 4.68 -1.74
C GLY A 177 -1.55 5.41 -1.35
N ILE A 178 -2.38 5.82 -2.33
CA ILE A 178 -3.74 6.28 -2.06
C ILE A 178 -4.56 5.19 -1.36
N HIS A 179 -4.34 3.93 -1.73
CA HIS A 179 -4.80 2.77 -0.99
C HIS A 179 -3.70 2.30 -0.03
N ALA A 180 -3.99 2.39 1.26
CA ALA A 180 -3.00 2.15 2.31
C ALA A 180 -2.40 0.73 2.35
N ARG A 181 -3.09 -0.28 1.82
CA ARG A 181 -2.66 -1.69 1.83
C ARG A 181 -1.72 -2.06 0.69
N GLU A 182 -1.57 -1.21 -0.32
CA GLU A 182 -0.75 -1.46 -1.51
C GLU A 182 0.71 -1.06 -1.27
N TRP A 183 1.34 -1.65 -0.24
CA TRP A 183 2.66 -1.24 0.29
C TRP A 183 3.78 -1.19 -0.76
N ILE A 184 3.66 -1.98 -1.83
CA ILE A 184 4.58 -1.96 -2.97
C ILE A 184 4.63 -0.59 -3.66
N THR A 185 3.53 0.16 -3.66
CA THR A 185 3.45 1.48 -4.31
C THR A 185 4.28 2.51 -3.54
N GLN A 186 4.14 2.60 -2.21
CA GLN A 186 4.93 3.53 -1.39
C GLN A 186 6.43 3.17 -1.45
N ALA A 187 6.76 1.86 -1.39
CA ALA A 187 8.14 1.41 -1.51
C ALA A 187 8.75 1.75 -2.90
N THR A 188 7.97 1.57 -3.97
CA THR A 188 8.35 1.99 -5.33
C THR A 188 8.50 3.51 -5.43
N GLY A 189 7.64 4.29 -4.77
CA GLY A 189 7.75 5.75 -4.70
C GLY A 189 9.05 6.21 -4.05
N VAL A 190 9.41 5.62 -2.90
CA VAL A 190 10.70 5.90 -2.23
C VAL A 190 11.89 5.57 -3.13
N TRP A 191 11.88 4.40 -3.79
CA TRP A 191 12.95 4.03 -4.75
C TRP A 191 12.99 4.97 -5.96
N THR A 192 11.84 5.36 -6.49
CA THR A 192 11.72 6.27 -7.64
C THR A 192 12.31 7.64 -7.33
N ALA A 193 12.04 8.19 -6.15
CA ALA A 193 12.68 9.43 -5.70
C ALA A 193 14.21 9.33 -5.70
N MET A 194 14.75 8.27 -5.08
CA MET A 194 16.19 8.00 -5.09
C MET A 194 16.72 7.92 -6.52
N LYS A 195 16.03 7.17 -7.39
CA LYS A 195 16.43 6.99 -8.79
C LYS A 195 16.48 8.31 -9.55
N ILE A 196 15.48 9.18 -9.37
CA ILE A 196 15.46 10.51 -9.98
C ILE A 196 16.68 11.34 -9.55
N ALA A 197 16.99 11.36 -8.25
CA ALA A 197 18.09 12.17 -7.73
C ALA A 197 19.47 11.63 -8.12
N THR A 198 19.64 10.31 -8.22
CA THR A 198 20.92 9.69 -8.59
C THR A 198 21.19 9.72 -10.08
N ASP A 199 20.16 9.60 -10.91
CA ASP A 199 20.31 9.55 -12.36
C ASP A 199 20.32 10.94 -13.02
N TYR A 200 19.91 12.00 -12.31
CA TYR A 200 20.00 13.35 -12.84
C TYR A 200 21.46 13.77 -13.05
N GLY A 201 21.81 14.12 -14.29
CA GLY A 201 23.18 14.40 -14.72
C GLY A 201 23.90 13.19 -15.34
N GLU A 202 23.41 11.98 -15.09
CA GLU A 202 24.01 10.72 -15.59
C GLU A 202 23.16 10.11 -16.72
N GLU A 203 21.83 10.07 -16.57
CA GLU A 203 20.90 9.53 -17.56
C GLU A 203 20.37 10.65 -18.47
N PRO A 204 20.66 10.63 -19.79
CA PRO A 204 20.34 11.73 -20.69
C PRO A 204 18.85 12.05 -20.83
N VAL A 205 17.96 11.05 -20.81
CA VAL A 205 16.51 11.25 -20.99
C VAL A 205 15.93 11.96 -19.77
N LEU A 206 16.20 11.47 -18.57
CA LEU A 206 15.79 12.06 -17.31
C LEU A 206 16.37 13.47 -17.14
N THR A 207 17.65 13.65 -17.48
CA THR A 207 18.31 14.96 -17.41
C THR A 207 17.62 15.95 -18.34
N LYS A 208 17.26 15.52 -19.56
CA LYS A 208 16.45 16.35 -20.48
C LYS A 208 15.11 16.68 -19.86
N ILE A 209 14.38 15.71 -19.29
CA ILE A 209 13.08 15.93 -18.66
C ILE A 209 13.19 16.98 -17.54
N LEU A 210 14.09 16.80 -16.57
CA LEU A 210 14.25 17.70 -15.42
C LEU A 210 14.78 19.10 -15.79
N ASN A 211 15.42 19.24 -16.95
CA ASN A 211 15.80 20.56 -17.49
C ASN A 211 14.60 21.35 -18.03
N HIS A 212 13.51 20.67 -18.41
CA HIS A 212 12.32 21.30 -19.02
C HIS A 212 11.10 21.29 -18.10
N MET A 213 10.98 20.29 -17.22
CA MET A 213 9.81 20.03 -16.40
C MET A 213 10.18 19.85 -14.93
N ASP A 214 9.24 20.16 -14.04
CA ASP A 214 9.32 19.78 -12.63
C ASP A 214 8.66 18.40 -12.42
N ILE A 215 9.19 17.58 -11.50
CA ILE A 215 8.52 16.35 -11.06
C ILE A 215 8.07 16.55 -9.61
N PHE A 216 6.79 16.31 -9.36
CA PHE A 216 6.19 16.24 -8.04
C PHE A 216 5.87 14.79 -7.70
N LEU A 217 6.40 14.32 -6.57
CA LEU A 217 6.21 12.96 -6.11
C LEU A 217 5.61 12.95 -4.70
N GLU A 218 4.38 12.46 -4.60
CA GLU A 218 3.69 12.19 -3.34
C GLU A 218 3.86 10.70 -2.98
N VAL A 219 4.81 10.39 -2.10
CA VAL A 219 5.15 8.99 -1.77
C VAL A 219 4.05 8.30 -0.96
N VAL A 220 3.34 9.04 -0.09
CA VAL A 220 2.27 8.48 0.76
C VAL A 220 1.04 9.39 0.70
N THR A 221 0.16 9.13 -0.27
CA THR A 221 -1.07 9.92 -0.47
C THR A 221 -2.11 9.70 0.63
N ASN A 222 -2.10 8.53 1.29
CA ASN A 222 -2.97 8.23 2.43
C ASN A 222 -2.17 7.94 3.71
N PRO A 223 -1.59 8.96 4.38
CA PRO A 223 -0.77 8.76 5.58
C PRO A 223 -1.53 8.14 6.75
N ASP A 224 -2.81 8.46 6.94
CA ASP A 224 -3.61 7.92 8.04
C ASP A 224 -3.85 6.42 7.85
N GLY A 225 -4.31 6.03 6.67
CA GLY A 225 -4.48 4.63 6.33
C GLY A 225 -3.14 3.88 6.40
N PHE A 226 -2.05 4.44 5.88
CA PHE A 226 -0.75 3.80 5.91
C PHE A 226 -0.19 3.65 7.33
N ALA A 227 -0.38 4.65 8.19
CA ALA A 227 -0.06 4.53 9.61
C ALA A 227 -0.97 3.50 10.29
N TYR A 228 -2.25 3.42 9.93
CA TYR A 228 -3.19 2.42 10.42
C TYR A 228 -2.71 1.00 10.08
N THR A 229 -2.26 0.73 8.85
CA THR A 229 -1.73 -0.61 8.48
C THR A 229 -0.52 -1.03 9.31
N HIS A 230 0.19 -0.09 9.94
CA HIS A 230 1.36 -0.33 10.79
C HIS A 230 1.09 -0.28 12.30
N SER A 231 0.23 0.63 12.77
CA SER A 231 0.21 1.12 14.17
C SER A 231 -0.54 0.23 15.17
N MET A 232 -1.70 -0.37 14.81
CA MET A 232 -2.38 -1.29 15.73
C MET A 232 -1.52 -2.53 16.02
N ASN A 233 -0.59 -2.87 15.12
CA ASN A 233 0.35 -3.97 15.33
C ASN A 233 1.39 -3.65 16.43
N SER A 234 1.90 -2.42 16.46
CA SER A 234 2.88 -1.97 17.47
C SER A 234 2.27 -1.89 18.88
N LEU A 235 1.04 -1.36 18.99
CA LEU A 235 0.31 -1.31 20.26
C LEU A 235 -0.06 -2.71 20.74
N ALA A 236 -0.53 -3.59 19.84
CA ALA A 236 -0.88 -4.95 20.21
C ALA A 236 0.33 -5.78 20.64
N ARG A 237 1.49 -5.60 20.01
CA ARG A 237 2.75 -6.19 20.49
C ARG A 237 3.04 -5.77 21.93
N LYS A 238 2.99 -4.47 22.23
CA LYS A 238 3.22 -3.96 23.59
C LYS A 238 2.19 -4.51 24.59
N ALA A 239 0.94 -4.64 24.18
CA ALA A 239 -0.11 -5.22 25.00
C ALA A 239 0.10 -6.73 25.25
N VAL A 240 0.49 -7.50 24.23
CA VAL A 240 0.86 -8.92 24.35
C VAL A 240 2.09 -9.13 25.21
N GLU A 241 3.13 -8.31 25.05
CA GLU A 241 4.32 -8.33 25.92
C GLU A 241 3.92 -8.06 27.37
N ALA A 242 3.08 -7.05 27.60
CA ALA A 242 2.56 -6.76 28.94
C ALA A 242 1.71 -7.92 29.51
N LEU A 243 0.88 -8.58 28.69
CA LEU A 243 0.08 -9.75 29.10
C LEU A 243 0.96 -10.96 29.43
N SER A 244 1.95 -11.24 28.59
CA SER A 244 2.89 -12.35 28.76
C SER A 244 3.73 -12.17 30.03
N GLN A 245 4.10 -10.94 30.38
CA GLN A 245 4.85 -10.64 31.61
C GLN A 245 4.08 -10.98 32.91
N VAL A 246 2.74 -11.09 32.88
CA VAL A 246 1.95 -11.38 34.09
C VAL A 246 2.04 -12.86 34.50
N HIS A 247 1.89 -13.77 33.54
CA HIS A 247 1.77 -15.22 33.81
C HIS A 247 2.59 -16.13 32.88
N GLY A 248 3.43 -15.58 32.01
CA GLY A 248 4.17 -16.34 31.00
C GLY A 248 3.30 -16.94 29.90
N THR A 249 2.02 -16.57 29.84
CA THR A 249 1.09 -17.03 28.81
C THR A 249 1.47 -16.40 27.46
N GLU A 250 1.66 -17.22 26.44
CA GLU A 250 1.90 -16.75 25.08
C GLU A 250 0.58 -16.30 24.44
N TYR A 251 0.54 -15.05 23.99
CA TYR A 251 -0.59 -14.48 23.25
C TYR A 251 -0.15 -14.13 21.83
N ILE A 252 -1.04 -14.33 20.86
CA ILE A 252 -0.77 -14.07 19.44
C ILE A 252 -1.48 -12.76 19.02
N TYR A 253 -0.88 -12.00 18.09
CA TYR A 253 -1.38 -10.69 17.62
C TYR A 253 -1.23 -10.51 16.10
N GLY A 254 -2.18 -9.81 15.44
CA GLY A 254 -2.31 -9.72 13.98
C GLY A 254 -3.13 -8.51 13.49
N ARG A 255 -2.99 -8.12 12.21
CA ARG A 255 -3.53 -6.83 11.70
C ARG A 255 -5.07 -6.85 11.54
N THR A 256 -5.68 -5.71 11.25
CA THR A 256 -7.04 -5.66 10.68
C THR A 256 -6.93 -5.02 9.30
N ILE A 257 -7.35 -5.74 8.27
CA ILE A 257 -7.38 -5.29 6.87
C ILE A 257 -8.84 -5.04 6.51
N SER A 258 -9.11 -3.80 6.12
CA SER A 258 -10.25 -3.31 5.32
C SER A 258 -9.70 -2.05 4.63
N THR A 259 -9.86 -1.78 3.34
CA THR A 259 -10.98 -2.00 2.40
C THR A 259 -10.43 -1.79 0.97
N ILE A 260 -11.12 -2.28 -0.07
CA ILE A 260 -11.58 -1.49 -1.24
C ILE A 260 -12.32 -2.37 -2.28
N TYR A 261 -13.33 -1.76 -2.90
CA TYR A 261 -14.24 -2.24 -3.95
C TYR A 261 -14.27 -1.26 -5.15
N MET A 262 -15.08 -1.56 -6.18
CA MET A 262 -15.24 -0.84 -7.45
C MET A 262 -15.24 0.71 -7.34
N ALA A 263 -14.36 1.37 -8.10
CA ALA A 263 -14.22 2.83 -8.12
C ALA A 263 -14.72 3.42 -9.47
N ASN A 264 -15.71 4.31 -9.40
CA ASN A 264 -16.03 5.29 -10.44
C ASN A 264 -15.49 6.66 -9.99
N GLY A 265 -14.96 7.49 -10.88
CA GLY A 265 -14.37 8.78 -10.51
C GLY A 265 -12.98 8.62 -9.88
N ILE A 266 -12.13 7.82 -10.52
CA ILE A 266 -10.74 7.63 -10.09
C ILE A 266 -9.91 8.87 -10.44
N THR A 267 -8.78 9.06 -9.76
CA THR A 267 -7.92 10.27 -9.88
C THR A 267 -7.62 10.65 -11.33
N ILE A 268 -7.46 9.67 -12.21
CA ILE A 268 -7.16 9.90 -13.63
C ILE A 268 -8.35 10.43 -14.43
N ASP A 269 -9.59 10.08 -14.06
CA ASP A 269 -10.80 10.60 -14.72
C ASP A 269 -10.91 12.10 -14.42
N TRP A 270 -10.76 12.47 -13.15
CA TRP A 270 -10.75 13.87 -12.72
C TRP A 270 -9.61 14.65 -13.37
N ALA A 271 -8.40 14.10 -13.43
CA ALA A 271 -7.25 14.75 -14.05
C ALA A 271 -7.47 15.00 -15.55
N TYR A 272 -7.99 13.99 -16.26
CA TYR A 272 -8.29 14.09 -17.69
C TYR A 272 -9.39 15.12 -17.96
N GLU A 273 -10.43 15.19 -17.11
CA GLU A 273 -11.48 16.22 -17.18
C GLU A 273 -10.96 17.64 -16.92
N HIS A 274 -9.79 17.79 -16.28
CA HIS A 274 -9.11 19.07 -16.04
C HIS A 274 -7.92 19.28 -17.00
N ASP A 275 -8.04 18.74 -18.23
CA ASP A 275 -7.09 18.91 -19.34
C ASP A 275 -5.68 18.32 -19.12
N ILE A 276 -5.49 17.45 -18.12
CA ILE A 276 -4.25 16.69 -17.95
C ILE A 276 -4.32 15.47 -18.88
N LYS A 277 -3.82 15.61 -20.11
CA LYS A 277 -3.96 14.57 -21.15
C LYS A 277 -3.20 13.27 -20.86
N CYS A 278 -2.06 13.37 -20.18
CA CYS A 278 -1.22 12.22 -19.82
C CYS A 278 -1.59 11.68 -18.44
N SER A 279 -2.79 11.14 -18.29
CA SER A 279 -3.28 10.54 -17.04
C SER A 279 -3.29 9.01 -17.13
N PHE A 280 -2.50 8.36 -16.26
CA PHE A 280 -2.31 6.91 -16.25
C PHE A 280 -2.43 6.37 -14.83
N SER A 281 -3.01 5.18 -14.68
CA SER A 281 -3.01 4.43 -13.43
C SER A 281 -2.21 3.15 -13.60
N PHE A 282 -1.44 2.78 -12.58
CA PHE A 282 -0.61 1.59 -12.56
C PHE A 282 -1.09 0.64 -11.45
N GLU A 283 -1.43 -0.58 -11.85
CA GLU A 283 -1.60 -1.71 -10.93
C GLU A 283 -0.30 -2.52 -10.98
N LEU A 284 0.47 -2.50 -9.89
CA LEU A 284 1.82 -3.10 -9.83
C LEU A 284 1.76 -4.61 -9.59
N ARG A 285 2.92 -5.23 -9.36
CA ARG A 285 3.00 -6.67 -9.05
C ARG A 285 2.15 -7.00 -7.81
N ASP A 286 1.56 -8.18 -7.72
CA ASP A 286 1.57 -9.28 -8.70
C ASP A 286 0.17 -9.60 -9.24
N THR A 287 0.02 -10.71 -9.94
CA THR A 287 -1.29 -11.18 -10.42
C THR A 287 -1.98 -12.08 -9.39
N GLY A 288 -1.83 -11.81 -8.09
CA GLY A 288 -2.53 -12.45 -6.96
C GLY A 288 -1.90 -13.71 -6.37
N ILE A 289 -0.60 -13.98 -6.58
CA ILE A 289 0.10 -15.05 -5.83
C ILE A 289 0.29 -14.59 -4.38
N TYR A 290 0.76 -13.36 -4.23
CA TYR A 290 0.93 -12.67 -2.95
C TYR A 290 -0.06 -11.53 -2.78
N GLY A 291 -0.57 -10.96 -3.88
CA GLY A 291 -1.44 -9.79 -3.88
C GLY A 291 -0.81 -8.64 -3.11
N PHE A 292 -1.51 -8.13 -2.10
CA PHE A 292 -1.02 -7.02 -1.27
C PHE A 292 0.15 -7.38 -0.35
N LEU A 293 0.48 -8.66 -0.19
CA LEU A 293 1.56 -9.16 0.68
C LEU A 293 2.81 -9.53 -0.12
N LEU A 294 3.12 -8.73 -1.15
CA LEU A 294 4.23 -8.97 -2.05
C LEU A 294 5.56 -9.01 -1.28
N PRO A 295 6.40 -10.06 -1.42
CA PRO A 295 7.65 -10.18 -0.68
C PRO A 295 8.59 -8.99 -0.91
N ALA A 296 9.30 -8.55 0.13
CA ALA A 296 10.20 -7.40 0.04
C ALA A 296 11.32 -7.56 -1.02
N SER A 297 11.71 -8.79 -1.34
CA SER A 297 12.65 -9.10 -2.43
C SER A 297 12.15 -8.68 -3.81
N GLN A 298 10.84 -8.46 -3.99
CA GLN A 298 10.21 -8.00 -5.22
C GLN A 298 10.12 -6.48 -5.32
N ILE A 299 10.47 -5.72 -4.27
CA ILE A 299 10.38 -4.25 -4.30
C ILE A 299 11.27 -3.67 -5.40
N ILE A 300 12.55 -4.02 -5.43
CA ILE A 300 13.50 -3.50 -6.43
C ILE A 300 13.11 -3.91 -7.85
N PRO A 301 12.85 -5.21 -8.15
CA PRO A 301 12.38 -5.61 -9.49
C PRO A 301 11.12 -4.87 -9.95
N THR A 302 10.15 -4.66 -9.05
CA THR A 302 8.90 -3.93 -9.37
C THR A 302 9.20 -2.45 -9.64
N ALA A 303 10.07 -1.83 -8.85
CA ALA A 303 10.43 -0.44 -9.04
C ALA A 303 11.22 -0.21 -10.33
N GLU A 304 12.17 -1.09 -10.67
CA GLU A 304 12.99 -1.01 -11.88
C GLU A 304 12.16 -1.10 -13.16
N GLU A 305 11.21 -2.04 -13.24
CA GLU A 305 10.33 -2.16 -14.42
C GLU A 305 9.31 -1.02 -14.50
N THR A 306 8.74 -0.60 -13.37
CA THR A 306 7.80 0.53 -13.30
C THR A 306 8.49 1.82 -13.72
N TRP A 307 9.75 2.02 -13.34
CA TRP A 307 10.54 3.16 -13.73
C TRP A 307 10.70 3.30 -15.24
N GLN A 308 10.86 2.19 -15.98
CA GLN A 308 10.92 2.24 -17.45
C GLN A 308 9.62 2.78 -18.04
N ALA A 309 8.46 2.41 -17.48
CA ALA A 309 7.18 2.92 -17.90
C ALA A 309 7.02 4.42 -17.56
N ILE A 310 7.38 4.82 -16.33
CA ILE A 310 7.38 6.22 -15.90
C ILE A 310 8.27 7.05 -16.83
N LEU A 311 9.51 6.62 -17.08
CA LEU A 311 10.44 7.34 -17.94
C LEU A 311 9.91 7.48 -19.37
N THR A 312 9.23 6.45 -19.88
CA THR A 312 8.60 6.48 -21.22
C THR A 312 7.48 7.51 -21.29
N ILE A 313 6.56 7.52 -20.31
CA ILE A 313 5.43 8.45 -20.26
C ILE A 313 5.91 9.89 -20.07
N THR A 314 6.85 10.09 -19.14
CA THR A 314 7.40 11.42 -18.84
C THR A 314 8.20 11.99 -20.00
N LYS A 315 8.96 11.15 -20.71
CA LYS A 315 9.59 11.53 -21.99
C LYS A 315 8.55 11.93 -23.04
N HIS A 316 7.48 11.16 -23.20
CA HIS A 316 6.40 11.49 -24.13
C HIS A 316 5.76 12.84 -23.81
N ALA A 317 5.47 13.11 -22.53
CA ALA A 317 4.94 14.39 -22.07
C ALA A 317 5.92 15.55 -22.33
N CYS A 318 7.22 15.32 -22.11
CA CYS A 318 8.26 16.32 -22.37
C CYS A 318 8.43 16.65 -23.87
N ASP A 319 8.32 15.64 -24.73
CA ASP A 319 8.49 15.81 -26.19
C ASP A 319 7.23 16.34 -26.88
N ASN A 320 6.05 16.23 -26.24
CA ASN A 320 4.76 16.64 -26.79
C ASN A 320 4.04 17.61 -25.84
N PRO A 321 4.43 18.90 -25.80
CA PRO A 321 3.72 19.89 -25.00
C PRO A 321 2.32 20.12 -25.59
N TYR A 322 1.29 19.87 -24.79
CA TYR A 322 -0.13 19.93 -25.18
C TYR A 322 -0.86 21.17 -24.70
#